data_AF-A0A9D9PL49-F1
#
_entry.id   AF-A0A9D9PL49-F1
#
_cell.length_a   1.000
_cell.length_b   1.000
_cell.length_c   1.000
_cell.angle_alpha   90.00
_cell.angle_beta   90.00
_cell.angle_gamma   90.00
#
_symmetry.space_group_name_H-M   'P 1'
#
loop_
_entity.id
_entity.type
_entity.pdbx_description
1 polymer ?
#
loop_
_entity_poly.entity_id
_entity_poly.type
_entity_poly.pdbx_seq_one_letter_code
_entity_poly.pdbx_strand_id
1 'polypeptide(L)'
;MKNKNIACMIALICTASLLASCSTQDNEAADSTVQTEAPASVTEVSETSEVTTVSETAESTESTSVSETEVPSAETSVSVAETENAVTSAETKAEASPSPSPEGGQSDNGNSSQENNTEKPADPEPEPEPAPESGDAAIELKGDSAECSSSNVSINGSEVTIKAEGNYKLTGSLNGTIIVAAPKDAKVDIELAGVNISCSNGPAIRVDTADKVKIISAGGTENTLSDGGSSEACIYSKEDITLKGDGVIKVYGNVKNAVQSKNTLKVTGGTLEANSPNNGLVGKDKVAIEAGQITINASRDAIKATNESEAGKGVVLVTGGNINVNAGDDVIQAISEITVNNCSISAKFEGKKANCTGAVNVDEGCITKIK
;
A
#
# COMPACT_ATOMS: atom_id res chain seq x y z
N MET A 1 -33.41 61.55 3.58
CA MET A 1 -34.56 60.79 4.14
C MET A 1 -34.03 59.78 5.15
N LYS A 2 -34.85 59.34 6.12
CA LYS A 2 -34.76 58.14 7.02
C LYS A 2 -33.43 57.34 6.99
N ASN A 3 -32.67 57.27 8.10
CA ASN A 3 -32.76 56.27 9.21
C ASN A 3 -32.35 54.84 8.79
N LYS A 4 -31.55 54.03 9.50
CA LYS A 4 -30.90 53.99 10.86
C LYS A 4 -29.59 53.19 10.70
N ASN A 5 -28.49 53.28 11.47
CA ASN A 5 -28.14 53.87 12.77
C ASN A 5 -28.69 53.16 14.03
N ILE A 6 -27.86 52.31 14.68
CA ILE A 6 -27.46 52.34 16.11
C ILE A 6 -26.78 51.01 16.53
N ALA A 7 -25.77 51.10 17.40
CA ALA A 7 -25.21 49.98 18.16
C ALA A 7 -25.34 50.24 19.68
N CYS A 8 -25.77 49.22 20.43
CA CYS A 8 -25.66 49.03 21.89
C CYS A 8 -25.87 47.51 22.13
N MET A 9 -25.08 46.77 22.93
CA MET A 9 -24.65 46.95 24.33
C MET A 9 -25.76 46.62 25.34
N ILE A 10 -25.36 46.04 26.49
CA ILE A 10 -26.17 45.64 27.67
C ILE A 10 -26.89 44.27 27.49
N ALA A 11 -27.03 43.39 28.50
CA ALA A 11 -26.17 42.99 29.64
C ALA A 11 -26.77 41.74 30.33
N LEU A 12 -25.92 41.03 31.10
CA LEU A 12 -26.19 40.41 32.40
C LEU A 12 -27.65 40.03 32.77
N ILE A 13 -27.94 38.72 32.85
CA ILE A 13 -28.89 38.18 33.84
C ILE A 13 -28.22 37.02 34.58
N CYS A 14 -27.98 37.22 35.88
CA CYS A 14 -27.71 36.14 36.83
C CYS A 14 -29.00 35.84 37.60
N THR A 15 -29.37 34.57 37.72
CA THR A 15 -30.36 34.11 38.70
C THR A 15 -29.89 32.83 39.37
N ALA A 16 -29.36 32.97 40.59
CA ALA A 16 -29.01 31.86 41.48
C ALA A 16 -29.70 32.06 42.83
N SER A 17 -30.64 31.18 43.17
CA SER A 17 -31.41 31.14 44.43
C SER A 17 -32.39 29.95 44.40
N LEU A 18 -32.70 29.22 45.48
CA LEU A 18 -32.02 29.12 46.79
C LEU A 18 -32.60 27.91 47.59
N LEU A 19 -31.77 27.01 48.15
CA LEU A 19 -32.08 26.09 49.27
C LEU A 19 -33.27 25.09 49.05
N ALA A 20 -33.55 24.05 49.85
CA ALA A 20 -32.95 23.35 51.01
C ALA A 20 -33.58 21.92 51.05
N SER A 21 -33.12 20.86 51.73
CA SER A 21 -31.85 20.41 52.37
C SER A 21 -32.07 18.87 52.62
N CYS A 22 -31.47 18.07 53.52
CA CYS A 22 -30.46 18.19 54.60
C CYS A 22 -29.93 16.78 54.98
N SER A 23 -29.03 16.71 55.98
CA SER A 23 -28.84 15.65 57.01
C SER A 23 -28.82 14.14 56.65
N THR A 24 -27.88 13.30 57.10
CA THR A 24 -26.71 13.54 57.98
C THR A 24 -25.73 12.34 58.00
N GLN A 25 -24.43 12.65 57.98
CA GLN A 25 -23.35 12.05 58.79
C GLN A 25 -22.91 10.58 58.68
N ASP A 26 -21.73 10.39 59.31
CA ASP A 26 -21.00 9.20 59.71
C ASP A 26 -20.35 8.33 58.60
N ASN A 27 -19.07 7.94 58.64
CA ASN A 27 -17.77 8.48 59.12
C ASN A 27 -16.83 7.25 59.32
N GLU A 28 -15.52 7.47 59.19
CA GLU A 28 -14.43 6.56 59.57
C GLU A 28 -14.23 5.26 58.77
N ALA A 29 -13.14 4.56 59.12
CA ALA A 29 -12.41 3.60 58.29
C ALA A 29 -11.95 2.38 59.11
N ALA A 30 -10.95 1.63 58.60
CA ALA A 30 -10.42 0.36 59.15
C ALA A 30 -11.40 -0.83 59.02
N ASP A 31 -11.00 -2.10 58.98
CA ASP A 31 -9.72 -2.78 58.67
C ASP A 31 -10.03 -4.30 58.49
N SER A 32 -9.02 -5.12 58.19
CA SER A 32 -9.00 -6.59 58.28
C SER A 32 -9.71 -7.42 57.19
N THR A 33 -8.87 -8.18 56.49
CA THR A 33 -8.94 -9.64 56.22
C THR A 33 -10.08 -10.45 56.91
N VAL A 34 -10.59 -11.55 56.34
CA VAL A 34 -9.88 -12.83 56.06
C VAL A 34 -10.58 -13.66 54.96
N GLN A 35 -9.81 -14.58 54.37
CA GLN A 35 -10.14 -15.77 53.55
C GLN A 35 -11.53 -16.41 53.71
N THR A 36 -12.00 -17.04 52.62
CA THR A 36 -12.67 -18.37 52.44
C THR A 36 -13.50 -18.30 51.13
N GLU A 37 -13.70 -19.32 50.29
CA GLU A 37 -13.09 -20.65 50.10
C GLU A 37 -13.28 -21.10 48.62
N ALA A 38 -12.66 -22.21 48.18
CA ALA A 38 -13.03 -22.94 46.94
C ALA A 38 -13.44 -24.39 47.28
N PRO A 39 -14.25 -25.08 46.44
CA PRO A 39 -13.67 -25.87 45.34
C PRO A 39 -14.59 -26.05 44.10
N ALA A 40 -14.16 -26.86 43.13
CA ALA A 40 -14.89 -27.23 41.92
C ALA A 40 -15.14 -28.76 41.81
N SER A 41 -16.16 -29.17 41.03
CA SER A 41 -16.26 -30.45 40.30
C SER A 41 -17.53 -30.46 39.42
N VAL A 42 -17.47 -30.67 38.09
CA VAL A 42 -17.56 -31.99 37.38
C VAL A 42 -18.91 -32.69 37.65
N THR A 43 -19.72 -33.02 36.64
CA THR A 43 -19.68 -34.31 35.89
C THR A 43 -20.44 -34.24 34.54
N GLU A 44 -20.11 -35.15 33.62
CA GLU A 44 -20.65 -35.34 32.25
C GLU A 44 -22.01 -36.07 32.21
N VAL A 45 -22.58 -36.27 31.01
CA VAL A 45 -22.87 -37.59 30.35
C VAL A 45 -23.95 -37.49 29.24
N SER A 46 -23.57 -37.91 28.01
CA SER A 46 -24.34 -38.47 26.85
C SER A 46 -25.75 -37.91 26.47
N GLU A 47 -26.47 -38.33 25.40
CA GLU A 47 -26.28 -39.41 24.41
C GLU A 47 -26.92 -39.08 23.03
N THR A 48 -26.80 -40.00 22.05
CA THR A 48 -27.28 -39.88 20.66
C THR A 48 -28.68 -40.45 20.42
N SER A 49 -29.31 -40.14 19.28
CA SER A 49 -30.46 -40.89 18.72
C SER A 49 -30.58 -40.71 17.20
N GLU A 50 -30.97 -41.78 16.49
CA GLU A 50 -31.28 -41.81 15.04
C GLU A 50 -32.81 -41.91 14.79
N VAL A 51 -33.22 -42.53 13.66
CA VAL A 51 -34.60 -42.99 13.28
C VAL A 51 -35.53 -41.91 12.66
N THR A 52 -36.19 -42.09 11.49
CA THR A 52 -36.01 -43.01 10.33
C THR A 52 -36.68 -42.40 9.06
N THR A 53 -36.47 -43.03 7.90
CA THR A 53 -37.13 -42.75 6.61
C THR A 53 -38.60 -43.17 6.53
N VAL A 54 -39.43 -42.40 5.82
CA VAL A 54 -40.56 -42.92 5.00
C VAL A 54 -40.69 -42.08 3.71
N SER A 55 -41.20 -42.67 2.64
CA SER A 55 -41.40 -42.11 1.29
C SER A 55 -42.86 -41.79 0.99
N GLU A 56 -43.15 -40.88 0.05
CA GLU A 56 -44.27 -41.04 -0.90
C GLU A 56 -44.08 -40.26 -2.22
N THR A 57 -44.96 -40.42 -3.20
CA THR A 57 -44.71 -40.04 -4.62
C THR A 57 -45.99 -39.70 -5.40
N ALA A 58 -45.98 -38.57 -6.12
CA ALA A 58 -46.83 -38.18 -7.26
C ALA A 58 -46.15 -36.95 -7.93
N GLU A 59 -45.95 -36.83 -9.25
CA GLU A 59 -46.92 -36.79 -10.37
C GLU A 59 -47.75 -35.47 -10.32
N SER A 60 -47.82 -34.62 -11.35
CA SER A 60 -47.96 -34.93 -12.79
C SER A 60 -47.41 -33.84 -13.77
N THR A 61 -47.13 -34.26 -15.01
CA THR A 61 -47.35 -33.62 -16.35
C THR A 61 -47.75 -32.13 -16.47
N GLU A 62 -47.50 -31.37 -17.55
CA GLU A 62 -46.77 -31.50 -18.83
C GLU A 62 -46.67 -30.08 -19.45
N SER A 63 -45.76 -29.77 -20.37
CA SER A 63 -46.06 -29.77 -21.81
C SER A 63 -44.81 -29.62 -22.67
N THR A 64 -44.77 -30.39 -23.76
CA THR A 64 -43.72 -30.38 -24.80
C THR A 64 -43.97 -29.37 -25.92
N SER A 65 -42.89 -28.90 -26.56
CA SER A 65 -42.80 -28.94 -28.02
C SER A 65 -41.36 -28.97 -28.53
N VAL A 66 -41.13 -29.81 -29.55
CA VAL A 66 -39.90 -29.96 -30.36
C VAL A 66 -39.95 -28.96 -31.54
N SER A 67 -38.90 -28.66 -32.32
CA SER A 67 -38.05 -29.63 -33.05
C SER A 67 -36.81 -29.03 -33.74
N GLU A 68 -35.97 -29.96 -34.17
CA GLU A 68 -34.81 -29.98 -35.10
C GLU A 68 -34.92 -29.04 -36.34
N THR A 69 -33.87 -28.73 -37.12
CA THR A 69 -32.97 -29.67 -37.84
C THR A 69 -31.66 -28.99 -38.33
N GLU A 70 -30.73 -29.76 -38.90
CA GLU A 70 -29.31 -29.38 -39.16
C GLU A 70 -28.94 -28.95 -40.60
N VAL A 71 -27.83 -28.18 -40.73
CA VAL A 71 -26.83 -28.01 -41.85
C VAL A 71 -27.25 -27.92 -43.34
N PRO A 72 -26.34 -27.62 -44.31
CA PRO A 72 -25.18 -26.69 -44.31
C PRO A 72 -25.21 -25.71 -45.51
N SER A 73 -24.25 -24.78 -45.61
CA SER A 73 -23.62 -24.46 -46.91
C SER A 73 -22.23 -23.85 -46.73
N ALA A 74 -21.35 -24.13 -47.70
CA ALA A 74 -20.13 -23.36 -47.95
C ALA A 74 -20.32 -22.48 -49.21
N GLU A 75 -19.38 -21.56 -49.43
CA GLU A 75 -19.09 -20.89 -50.71
C GLU A 75 -17.59 -20.54 -50.72
N THR A 76 -16.95 -20.37 -51.88
CA THR A 76 -15.46 -20.31 -51.93
C THR A 76 -14.90 -19.53 -53.13
N SER A 77 -14.05 -18.54 -52.86
CA SER A 77 -13.03 -18.00 -53.78
C SER A 77 -11.89 -17.34 -52.96
N VAL A 78 -10.59 -17.58 -53.14
CA VAL A 78 -9.71 -17.59 -54.34
C VAL A 78 -9.47 -16.16 -54.86
N SER A 79 -8.25 -15.59 -54.92
CA SER A 79 -6.89 -16.03 -54.51
C SER A 79 -6.07 -14.79 -54.01
N VAL A 80 -4.73 -14.62 -54.01
CA VAL A 80 -3.61 -14.93 -54.95
C VAL A 80 -2.30 -15.25 -54.15
N ALA A 81 -1.32 -15.85 -54.83
CA ALA A 81 0.06 -16.14 -54.44
C ALA A 81 0.91 -14.91 -54.00
N GLU A 82 1.78 -15.07 -52.98
CA GLU A 82 3.26 -15.23 -53.06
C GLU A 82 4.12 -13.96 -53.15
N THR A 83 5.10 -13.82 -52.25
CA THR A 83 6.54 -13.95 -52.62
C THR A 83 7.42 -14.00 -51.37
N GLU A 84 8.44 -14.87 -51.40
CA GLU A 84 9.59 -14.73 -50.50
C GLU A 84 10.48 -13.56 -50.99
N ASN A 85 11.20 -12.91 -50.08
CA ASN A 85 12.62 -12.65 -50.35
C ASN A 85 13.43 -12.46 -49.05
N ALA A 86 14.40 -13.34 -48.82
CA ALA A 86 15.44 -13.13 -47.82
C ALA A 86 16.69 -12.56 -48.50
N VAL A 87 17.13 -11.36 -48.12
CA VAL A 87 18.37 -10.77 -48.65
C VAL A 87 19.29 -10.36 -47.50
N THR A 88 20.41 -11.07 -47.39
CA THR A 88 21.54 -10.78 -46.50
C THR A 88 22.44 -9.68 -47.05
N SER A 89 22.87 -8.75 -46.20
CA SER A 89 24.22 -8.13 -46.16
C SER A 89 24.30 -7.26 -44.88
N ALA A 90 25.26 -7.32 -43.97
CA ALA A 90 26.64 -7.85 -43.94
C ALA A 90 27.73 -6.94 -44.55
N GLU A 91 28.05 -5.85 -43.83
CA GLU A 91 29.43 -5.33 -43.70
C GLU A 91 29.74 -5.25 -42.19
N THR A 92 30.85 -5.75 -41.63
CA THR A 92 32.29 -5.36 -41.76
C THR A 92 32.51 -3.86 -41.51
N LYS A 93 33.50 -3.38 -40.73
CA LYS A 93 34.78 -3.99 -40.32
C LYS A 93 35.31 -3.46 -38.96
N ALA A 94 36.29 -4.22 -38.43
CA ALA A 94 37.21 -4.00 -37.29
C ALA A 94 37.99 -2.64 -37.30
N GLU A 95 38.95 -2.29 -36.40
CA GLU A 95 39.97 -3.14 -35.74
C GLU A 95 40.79 -2.38 -34.64
N ALA A 96 41.42 -3.12 -33.70
CA ALA A 96 42.53 -2.77 -32.77
C ALA A 96 42.40 -1.56 -31.78
N SER A 97 42.93 -1.51 -30.54
CA SER A 97 44.11 -2.08 -29.83
C SER A 97 45.48 -1.43 -30.14
N PRO A 98 46.51 -1.48 -29.24
CA PRO A 98 46.53 -1.60 -27.76
C PRO A 98 47.65 -0.79 -27.02
N SER A 99 47.73 -0.92 -25.67
CA SER A 99 48.98 -0.93 -24.84
C SER A 99 49.83 0.37 -24.68
N PRO A 100 50.89 0.40 -23.83
CA PRO A 100 51.00 -0.07 -22.43
C PRO A 100 51.75 0.92 -21.47
N SER A 101 52.00 0.50 -20.22
CA SER A 101 52.93 1.08 -19.22
C SER A 101 54.44 0.87 -19.60
N PRO A 102 55.45 1.46 -18.91
CA PRO A 102 55.85 1.04 -17.55
C PRO A 102 56.49 2.13 -16.63
N GLU A 103 56.99 1.70 -15.47
CA GLU A 103 57.74 2.48 -14.46
C GLU A 103 59.27 2.55 -14.73
N GLY A 104 59.99 3.36 -13.95
CA GLY A 104 61.36 3.06 -13.52
C GLY A 104 62.45 4.10 -13.83
N GLY A 105 63.25 4.47 -12.82
CA GLY A 105 64.48 5.27 -12.99
C GLY A 105 64.93 6.05 -11.76
N GLN A 106 65.90 5.51 -11.00
CA GLN A 106 66.51 6.13 -9.80
C GLN A 106 68.02 6.35 -10.03
N SER A 107 68.57 7.51 -9.63
CA SER A 107 70.03 7.72 -9.53
C SER A 107 70.41 8.90 -8.62
N ASP A 108 71.57 8.78 -7.98
CA ASP A 108 72.20 9.78 -7.09
C ASP A 108 72.64 11.08 -7.79
N ASN A 109 72.55 12.22 -7.08
CA ASN A 109 73.73 12.75 -6.35
C ASN A 109 73.37 13.91 -5.42
N GLY A 110 74.18 14.15 -4.40
CA GLY A 110 73.96 15.20 -3.41
C GLY A 110 75.09 16.24 -3.34
N ASN A 111 74.75 17.45 -2.88
CA ASN A 111 75.66 18.26 -2.07
C ASN A 111 74.84 19.22 -1.18
N SER A 112 75.45 19.73 -0.12
CA SER A 112 74.85 20.69 0.83
C SER A 112 75.06 22.14 0.42
N SER A 113 74.03 22.96 0.57
CA SER A 113 74.15 24.40 0.81
C SER A 113 72.99 24.86 1.68
N GLN A 114 73.28 25.59 2.77
CA GLN A 114 72.28 26.17 3.65
C GLN A 114 71.66 27.41 2.99
N GLU A 115 70.33 27.54 3.01
CA GLU A 115 69.70 28.87 2.98
C GLU A 115 68.62 29.00 4.05
N ASN A 116 68.60 30.19 4.65
CA ASN A 116 67.72 30.61 5.73
C ASN A 116 66.30 30.83 5.21
N ASN A 117 65.30 30.22 5.85
CA ASN A 117 63.89 30.55 5.61
C ASN A 117 63.13 30.70 6.93
N THR A 118 62.36 31.79 7.00
CA THR A 118 61.46 32.14 8.09
C THR A 118 60.42 31.05 8.31
N GLU A 119 60.07 30.73 9.56
CA GLU A 119 58.91 29.89 9.85
C GLU A 119 57.64 30.54 9.28
N LYS A 120 57.13 29.98 8.18
CA LYS A 120 55.75 30.19 7.75
C LYS A 120 54.86 29.63 8.87
N PRO A 121 53.89 30.38 9.42
CA PRO A 121 52.90 29.77 10.31
C PRO A 121 52.20 28.64 9.56
N ALA A 122 51.94 27.52 10.24
CA ALA A 122 51.20 26.41 9.64
C ALA A 122 49.86 26.93 9.10
N ASP A 123 49.53 26.57 7.86
CA ASP A 123 48.16 26.77 7.38
C ASP A 123 47.24 25.96 8.32
N PRO A 124 46.04 26.48 8.66
CA PRO A 124 45.10 25.73 9.49
C PRO A 124 44.78 24.40 8.80
N GLU A 125 44.87 23.32 9.57
CA GLU A 125 44.46 21.99 9.13
C GLU A 125 43.01 22.08 8.60
N PRO A 126 42.73 21.62 7.37
CA PRO A 126 41.40 21.78 6.79
C PRO A 126 40.38 21.06 7.66
N GLU A 127 39.31 21.75 8.06
CA GLU A 127 38.21 21.12 8.78
C GLU A 127 37.72 19.91 7.96
N PRO A 128 37.53 18.75 8.60
CA PRO A 128 37.19 17.52 7.86
C PRO A 128 35.87 17.74 7.12
N GLU A 129 35.89 17.58 5.80
CA GLU A 129 34.66 17.65 5.00
C GLU A 129 33.61 16.71 5.62
N PRO A 130 32.37 17.19 5.84
CA PRO A 130 31.35 16.38 6.47
C PRO A 130 31.14 15.12 5.64
N ALA A 131 31.30 13.95 6.27
CA ALA A 131 31.06 12.67 5.62
C ALA A 131 29.66 12.71 4.98
N PRO A 132 29.50 12.25 3.72
CA PRO A 132 28.25 12.40 2.99
C PRO A 132 27.11 11.81 3.81
N GLU A 133 26.10 12.63 4.14
CA GLU A 133 24.96 12.16 4.92
C GLU A 133 24.35 10.96 4.21
N SER A 134 24.21 9.84 4.94
CA SER A 134 23.46 8.70 4.40
C SER A 134 22.05 9.16 4.07
N GLY A 135 21.50 8.66 2.95
CA GLY A 135 20.08 8.85 2.63
C GLY A 135 19.16 8.28 3.71
N ASP A 136 19.68 7.34 4.51
CA ASP A 136 18.92 6.59 5.50
C ASP A 136 18.65 7.40 6.78
N ALA A 137 17.42 7.30 7.29
CA ALA A 137 17.00 8.04 8.48
C ALA A 137 15.99 7.26 9.34
N ALA A 138 16.04 7.48 10.66
CA ALA A 138 14.99 7.08 11.58
C ALA A 138 14.05 8.26 11.85
N ILE A 139 12.75 8.01 11.79
CA ILE A 139 11.67 8.98 12.03
C ILE A 139 10.80 8.46 13.17
N GLU A 140 10.84 9.15 14.31
CA GLU A 140 10.01 8.83 15.48
C GLU A 140 8.73 9.66 15.43
N LEU A 141 7.56 9.01 15.36
CA LEU A 141 6.25 9.64 15.21
C LEU A 141 5.60 9.86 16.60
N LYS A 142 5.24 11.12 16.90
CA LYS A 142 4.92 11.63 18.25
C LYS A 142 3.57 12.34 18.33
N GLY A 143 2.51 11.68 17.85
CA GLY A 143 1.15 12.20 17.86
C GLY A 143 0.96 13.27 16.79
N ASP A 144 0.88 14.53 17.18
CA ASP A 144 0.65 15.66 16.25
C ASP A 144 1.98 16.21 15.65
N SER A 145 3.05 15.41 15.70
CA SER A 145 4.40 15.77 15.26
C SER A 145 5.28 14.52 15.04
N ALA A 146 6.53 14.74 14.63
CA ALA A 146 7.58 13.72 14.56
C ALA A 146 8.95 14.30 14.94
N GLU A 147 9.94 13.44 15.09
CA GLU A 147 11.36 13.79 15.23
C GLU A 147 12.22 12.98 14.24
N CYS A 148 13.23 13.63 13.64
CA CYS A 148 14.23 13.04 12.76
C CYS A 148 15.47 13.94 12.74
N SER A 149 16.67 13.35 12.63
CA SER A 149 17.95 14.08 12.57
C SER A 149 18.46 14.36 11.15
N SER A 150 17.90 13.72 10.12
CA SER A 150 18.40 13.83 8.74
C SER A 150 17.89 15.08 8.03
N SER A 151 18.80 15.78 7.34
CA SER A 151 18.46 16.94 6.49
C SER A 151 17.51 16.59 5.33
N ASN A 152 17.39 15.30 4.97
CA ASN A 152 16.48 14.79 3.93
C ASN A 152 15.01 14.75 4.37
N VAL A 153 14.71 14.91 5.66
CA VAL A 153 13.34 14.99 6.18
C VAL A 153 12.99 16.44 6.53
N SER A 154 11.71 16.80 6.44
CA SER A 154 11.17 18.08 6.88
C SER A 154 9.88 17.82 7.64
N ILE A 155 9.75 18.40 8.84
CA ILE A 155 8.62 18.15 9.74
C ILE A 155 7.91 19.48 10.00
N ASN A 156 6.62 19.54 9.69
CA ASN A 156 5.78 20.72 9.83
C ASN A 156 4.51 20.35 10.61
N GLY A 157 4.66 20.15 11.92
CA GLY A 157 3.64 19.51 12.76
C GLY A 157 3.32 18.11 12.24
N SER A 158 2.04 17.85 11.98
CA SER A 158 1.51 16.59 11.43
C SER A 158 1.95 16.24 9.99
N GLU A 159 2.61 17.13 9.25
CA GLU A 159 3.16 16.80 7.92
C GLU A 159 4.64 16.45 7.99
N VAL A 160 4.98 15.21 7.60
CA VAL A 160 6.37 14.69 7.57
C VAL A 160 6.77 14.42 6.13
N THR A 161 7.65 15.26 5.57
CA THR A 161 8.06 15.21 4.16
C THR A 161 9.47 14.64 3.99
N ILE A 162 9.57 13.52 3.28
CA ILE A 162 10.80 12.92 2.76
C ILE A 162 11.14 13.56 1.41
N LYS A 163 12.37 14.08 1.28
CA LYS A 163 12.81 14.94 0.15
C LYS A 163 13.90 14.32 -0.75
N ALA A 164 14.43 13.15 -0.44
CA ALA A 164 15.59 12.56 -1.14
C ALA A 164 15.54 11.02 -1.20
N GLU A 165 16.44 10.42 -2.01
CA GLU A 165 16.70 8.97 -2.03
C GLU A 165 17.18 8.48 -0.65
N GLY A 166 16.78 7.26 -0.25
CA GLY A 166 17.19 6.67 1.04
C GLY A 166 16.18 5.68 1.64
N ASN A 167 16.58 5.04 2.74
CA ASN A 167 15.75 4.14 3.54
C ASN A 167 15.29 4.81 4.84
N TYR A 168 13.98 5.03 4.98
CA TYR A 168 13.36 5.79 6.06
C TYR A 168 12.59 4.86 7.00
N LYS A 169 13.10 4.63 8.20
CA LYS A 169 12.46 3.77 9.22
C LYS A 169 11.52 4.60 10.09
N LEU A 170 10.24 4.26 10.09
CA LEU A 170 9.20 4.94 10.86
C LEU A 170 8.74 4.07 12.04
N THR A 171 8.62 4.69 13.21
CA THR A 171 8.15 4.04 14.46
C THR A 171 7.24 5.00 15.23
N GLY A 172 6.18 4.50 15.89
CA GLY A 172 5.27 5.31 16.72
C GLY A 172 4.00 5.77 16.00
N SER A 173 3.37 6.85 16.49
CA SER A 173 2.03 7.26 16.03
C SER A 173 2.01 8.67 15.44
N LEU A 174 1.27 8.89 14.35
CA LEU A 174 1.11 10.21 13.70
C LEU A 174 -0.36 10.51 13.37
N ASN A 175 -0.88 11.62 13.92
CA ASN A 175 -2.17 12.21 13.56
C ASN A 175 -1.98 13.12 12.32
N GLY A 176 -1.62 12.53 11.18
CA GLY A 176 -1.06 13.27 10.06
C GLY A 176 -0.64 12.42 8.87
N THR A 177 0.15 13.02 7.97
CA THR A 177 0.52 12.43 6.67
C THR A 177 2.03 12.33 6.49
N ILE A 178 2.51 11.16 6.06
CA ILE A 178 3.85 10.99 5.49
C ILE A 178 3.81 11.37 4.02
N ILE A 179 4.71 12.24 3.59
CA ILE A 179 4.77 12.79 2.23
C ILE A 179 6.11 12.41 1.60
N VAL A 180 6.09 11.87 0.37
CA VAL A 180 7.31 11.69 -0.43
C VAL A 180 7.31 12.70 -1.57
N ALA A 181 8.25 13.64 -1.52
CA ALA A 181 8.44 14.71 -2.51
C ALA A 181 9.93 14.78 -2.89
N ALA A 182 10.44 13.67 -3.43
CA ALA A 182 11.83 13.47 -3.81
C ALA A 182 12.06 13.72 -5.32
N PRO A 183 13.32 13.84 -5.78
CA PRO A 183 13.66 13.88 -7.21
C PRO A 183 13.07 12.70 -8.02
N LYS A 184 12.87 12.89 -9.33
CA LYS A 184 12.21 11.89 -10.20
C LYS A 184 13.05 10.65 -10.55
N ASP A 185 14.31 10.66 -10.14
CA ASP A 185 15.30 9.58 -10.22
C ASP A 185 15.56 8.90 -8.85
N ALA A 186 15.05 9.51 -7.76
CA ALA A 186 15.24 9.05 -6.39
C ALA A 186 14.32 7.88 -6.04
N LYS A 187 14.90 6.86 -5.40
CA LYS A 187 14.21 5.69 -4.84
C LYS A 187 14.04 5.88 -3.35
N VAL A 188 12.82 5.68 -2.84
CA VAL A 188 12.49 5.92 -1.44
C VAL A 188 11.89 4.67 -0.83
N ASP A 189 12.55 4.09 0.15
CA ASP A 189 12.07 2.91 0.85
C ASP A 189 11.62 3.32 2.26
N ILE A 190 10.35 3.12 2.56
CA ILE A 190 9.73 3.46 3.85
C ILE A 190 9.54 2.17 4.63
N GLU A 191 10.34 1.94 5.67
CA GLU A 191 10.17 0.81 6.59
C GLU A 191 9.18 1.18 7.69
N LEU A 192 8.00 0.55 7.69
CA LEU A 192 6.99 0.67 8.73
C LEU A 192 7.30 -0.35 9.83
N ALA A 193 7.73 0.13 10.99
CA ALA A 193 8.21 -0.69 12.10
C ALA A 193 7.37 -0.50 13.38
N GLY A 194 6.07 -0.80 13.29
CA GLY A 194 5.11 -0.64 14.38
C GLY A 194 4.48 0.74 14.42
N VAL A 195 3.95 1.22 13.28
CA VAL A 195 3.35 2.55 13.17
C VAL A 195 1.83 2.57 13.31
N ASN A 196 1.29 3.70 13.77
CA ASN A 196 -0.14 4.02 13.66
C ASN A 196 -0.32 5.45 13.08
N ILE A 197 -0.72 5.54 11.82
CA ILE A 197 -0.79 6.81 11.07
C ILE A 197 -2.23 7.07 10.65
N SER A 198 -2.82 8.15 11.16
CA SER A 198 -4.24 8.50 10.96
C SER A 198 -4.37 9.96 10.57
N CYS A 199 -4.60 10.24 9.28
CA CYS A 199 -4.85 11.60 8.82
C CYS A 199 -6.36 11.87 8.71
N SER A 200 -6.86 12.87 9.45
CA SER A 200 -8.28 13.23 9.46
C SER A 200 -8.75 13.99 8.21
N ASN A 201 -7.83 14.52 7.40
CA ASN A 201 -8.12 15.36 6.24
C ASN A 201 -7.24 15.06 5.01
N GLY A 202 -6.77 13.81 4.89
CA GLY A 202 -5.84 13.41 3.84
C GLY A 202 -5.48 11.92 3.91
N PRO A 203 -4.64 11.43 2.98
CA PRO A 203 -4.06 10.09 3.06
C PRO A 203 -3.12 9.97 4.27
N ALA A 204 -2.93 8.75 4.77
CA ALA A 204 -1.87 8.45 5.74
C ALA A 204 -0.48 8.55 5.10
N ILE A 205 -0.35 8.08 3.85
CA ILE A 205 0.89 8.13 3.06
C ILE A 205 0.58 8.71 1.66
N ARG A 206 1.28 9.79 1.30
CA ARG A 206 1.16 10.52 0.03
C ARG A 206 2.48 10.52 -0.72
N VAL A 207 2.53 9.92 -1.92
CA VAL A 207 3.67 10.07 -2.82
C VAL A 207 3.34 11.12 -3.86
N ASP A 208 4.03 12.27 -3.76
CA ASP A 208 3.91 13.40 -4.67
C ASP A 208 4.93 13.34 -5.83
N THR A 209 6.20 12.97 -5.57
CA THR A 209 7.23 12.68 -6.60
C THR A 209 8.32 11.71 -6.10
N ALA A 210 8.76 10.79 -6.97
CA ALA A 210 9.92 9.88 -6.85
C ALA A 210 10.17 9.17 -8.21
N ASP A 211 11.22 8.35 -8.35
CA ASP A 211 11.26 7.26 -9.36
C ASP A 211 10.32 6.13 -8.93
N LYS A 212 10.60 5.56 -7.75
CA LYS A 212 9.89 4.42 -7.17
C LYS A 212 9.86 4.55 -5.66
N VAL A 213 8.70 4.27 -5.06
CA VAL A 213 8.56 4.20 -3.60
C VAL A 213 8.24 2.76 -3.19
N LYS A 214 8.97 2.24 -2.20
CA LYS A 214 8.63 0.97 -1.54
C LYS A 214 8.09 1.26 -0.15
N ILE A 215 7.01 0.59 0.23
CA ILE A 215 6.49 0.58 1.60
C ILE A 215 6.72 -0.83 2.13
N ILE A 216 7.50 -0.94 3.20
CA ILE A 216 8.09 -2.19 3.69
C ILE A 216 7.59 -2.44 5.11
N SER A 217 6.80 -3.47 5.34
CA SER A 217 6.42 -3.87 6.71
C SER A 217 7.56 -4.63 7.39
N ALA A 218 8.08 -4.09 8.50
CA ALA A 218 9.13 -4.75 9.27
C ALA A 218 8.60 -6.06 9.87
N GLY A 219 9.38 -7.15 9.74
CA GLY A 219 9.00 -8.47 10.22
C GLY A 219 8.62 -8.47 11.70
N GLY A 220 7.50 -9.13 12.05
CA GLY A 220 6.98 -9.17 13.42
C GLY A 220 6.29 -7.89 13.92
N THR A 221 6.13 -6.86 13.08
CA THR A 221 5.37 -5.65 13.42
C THR A 221 3.97 -5.63 12.78
N GLU A 222 3.03 -4.94 13.43
CA GLU A 222 1.76 -4.54 12.84
C GLU A 222 1.72 -3.02 12.66
N ASN A 223 1.25 -2.58 11.50
CA ASN A 223 1.25 -1.19 11.09
C ASN A 223 -0.17 -0.79 10.65
N THR A 224 -0.74 0.25 11.26
CA THR A 224 -2.09 0.74 10.95
C THR A 224 -2.02 2.08 10.23
N LEU A 225 -2.74 2.20 9.12
CA LEU A 225 -2.84 3.39 8.28
C LEU A 225 -4.33 3.73 8.06
N SER A 226 -4.72 4.99 8.28
CA SER A 226 -6.12 5.45 8.20
C SER A 226 -6.24 6.84 7.55
N ASP A 227 -7.25 7.04 6.70
CA ASP A 227 -7.51 8.31 6.01
C ASP A 227 -8.80 9.04 6.44
N GLY A 228 -8.98 10.24 5.89
CA GLY A 228 -10.12 11.11 6.17
C GLY A 228 -10.27 12.25 5.16
N GLY A 229 -11.21 13.16 5.43
CA GLY A 229 -11.51 14.31 4.58
C GLY A 229 -11.98 13.93 3.18
N SER A 230 -11.33 14.48 2.16
CA SER A 230 -11.64 14.25 0.74
C SER A 230 -10.58 13.39 0.03
N SER A 231 -10.08 12.35 0.70
CA SER A 231 -9.00 11.49 0.18
C SER A 231 -9.44 10.56 -0.95
N GLU A 232 -8.58 10.37 -1.96
CA GLU A 232 -8.80 9.37 -3.01
C GLU A 232 -8.40 7.95 -2.58
N ALA A 233 -7.41 7.84 -1.68
CA ALA A 233 -7.03 6.60 -1.02
C ALA A 233 -6.23 6.87 0.26
N CYS A 234 -6.10 5.86 1.14
CA CYS A 234 -5.30 5.98 2.36
C CYS A 234 -3.79 5.92 2.11
N ILE A 235 -3.35 5.02 1.23
CA ILE A 235 -2.05 5.11 0.57
C ILE A 235 -2.31 5.65 -0.84
N TYR A 236 -1.91 6.89 -1.11
CA TYR A 236 -2.11 7.53 -2.41
C TYR A 236 -0.77 7.90 -3.06
N SER A 237 -0.59 7.52 -4.33
CA SER A 237 0.62 7.81 -5.10
C SER A 237 0.32 8.39 -6.47
N LYS A 238 1.10 9.41 -6.86
CA LYS A 238 1.22 9.87 -8.25
C LYS A 238 2.16 8.99 -9.09
N GLU A 239 3.07 8.25 -8.45
CA GLU A 239 4.14 7.47 -9.07
C GLU A 239 4.02 5.96 -8.77
N ASP A 240 4.97 5.14 -9.21
CA ASP A 240 5.00 3.69 -8.93
C ASP A 240 5.22 3.40 -7.43
N ILE A 241 4.34 2.56 -6.84
CA ILE A 241 4.46 2.08 -5.46
C ILE A 241 4.52 0.55 -5.35
N THR A 242 5.41 0.05 -4.49
CA THR A 242 5.52 -1.38 -4.15
C THR A 242 5.29 -1.60 -2.65
N LEU A 243 4.27 -2.38 -2.30
CA LEU A 243 4.06 -2.92 -0.96
C LEU A 243 4.85 -4.22 -0.81
N LYS A 244 5.60 -4.36 0.29
CA LYS A 244 6.43 -5.54 0.59
C LYS A 244 6.75 -5.64 2.09
N GLY A 245 7.61 -6.59 2.45
CA GLY A 245 8.06 -6.82 3.81
C GLY A 245 7.55 -8.15 4.35
N ASP A 246 7.69 -8.35 5.66
CA ASP A 246 7.30 -9.58 6.37
C ASP A 246 6.35 -9.30 7.56
N GLY A 247 6.06 -8.02 7.84
CA GLY A 247 5.08 -7.59 8.83
C GLY A 247 3.66 -7.41 8.26
N VAL A 248 2.76 -6.93 9.12
CA VAL A 248 1.35 -6.62 8.77
C VAL A 248 1.20 -5.14 8.45
N ILE A 249 0.44 -4.82 7.40
CA ILE A 249 -0.09 -3.48 7.10
C ILE A 249 -1.62 -3.56 7.06
N LYS A 250 -2.30 -2.79 7.89
CA LYS A 250 -3.75 -2.58 7.89
C LYS A 250 -4.04 -1.20 7.32
N VAL A 251 -4.85 -1.14 6.25
CA VAL A 251 -5.14 0.08 5.50
C VAL A 251 -6.63 0.35 5.52
N TYR A 252 -7.02 1.43 6.18
CA TYR A 252 -8.40 1.92 6.28
C TYR A 252 -8.58 3.14 5.37
N GLY A 253 -8.97 2.87 4.12
CA GLY A 253 -9.42 3.88 3.18
C GLY A 253 -10.87 4.25 3.46
N ASN A 254 -11.13 5.03 4.50
CA ASN A 254 -12.45 5.38 4.99
C ASN A 254 -13.25 6.24 4.00
N VAL A 255 -12.57 7.04 3.15
CA VAL A 255 -13.22 7.96 2.22
C VAL A 255 -13.53 7.31 0.86
N LYS A 256 -12.54 6.64 0.26
CA LYS A 256 -12.62 6.06 -1.09
C LYS A 256 -11.93 4.70 -1.17
N ASN A 257 -10.70 4.65 -1.67
CA ASN A 257 -9.99 3.40 -1.93
C ASN A 257 -9.01 3.07 -0.79
N ALA A 258 -8.63 1.81 -0.57
CA ALA A 258 -7.59 1.53 0.42
C ALA A 258 -6.21 2.00 -0.08
N VAL A 259 -5.83 1.58 -1.30
CA VAL A 259 -4.55 1.94 -1.94
C VAL A 259 -4.80 2.40 -3.37
N GLN A 260 -4.21 3.53 -3.79
CA GLN A 260 -4.25 3.99 -5.18
C GLN A 260 -2.90 4.51 -5.68
N SER A 261 -2.45 3.98 -6.83
CA SER A 261 -1.43 4.61 -7.68
C SER A 261 -2.03 5.21 -8.96
N LYS A 262 -1.49 6.34 -9.41
CA LYS A 262 -1.71 6.89 -10.76
C LYS A 262 -0.81 6.26 -11.84
N ASN A 263 0.15 5.41 -11.46
CA ASN A 263 0.95 4.57 -12.35
C ASN A 263 0.73 3.08 -11.95
N THR A 264 1.78 2.37 -11.54
CA THR A 264 1.75 0.97 -11.07
C THR A 264 1.57 0.86 -9.55
N LEU A 265 0.72 -0.07 -9.12
CA LEU A 265 0.71 -0.62 -7.77
C LEU A 265 1.22 -2.06 -7.80
N LYS A 266 2.25 -2.38 -7.00
CA LYS A 266 2.76 -3.75 -6.84
C LYS A 266 2.66 -4.24 -5.39
N VAL A 267 2.40 -5.53 -5.19
CA VAL A 267 2.51 -6.22 -3.89
C VAL A 267 3.43 -7.44 -4.06
N THR A 268 4.46 -7.58 -3.21
CA THR A 268 5.51 -8.62 -3.36
C THR A 268 5.78 -9.45 -2.10
N GLY A 269 4.98 -9.29 -1.06
CA GLY A 269 5.14 -10.00 0.21
C GLY A 269 4.38 -9.34 1.35
N GLY A 270 4.56 -9.87 2.55
CA GLY A 270 3.96 -9.38 3.79
C GLY A 270 2.50 -9.80 3.98
N THR A 271 1.90 -9.28 5.05
CA THR A 271 0.45 -9.39 5.28
C THR A 271 -0.20 -8.03 5.03
N LEU A 272 -1.23 -7.98 4.18
CA LEU A 272 -1.93 -6.76 3.81
C LEU A 272 -3.43 -6.91 4.04
N GLU A 273 -4.00 -6.07 4.90
CA GLU A 273 -5.44 -5.94 5.10
C GLU A 273 -5.90 -4.59 4.53
N ALA A 274 -6.80 -4.61 3.54
CA ALA A 274 -7.24 -3.42 2.81
C ALA A 274 -8.76 -3.26 2.92
N ASN A 275 -9.22 -2.24 3.65
CA ASN A 275 -10.62 -1.97 3.94
C ASN A 275 -11.06 -0.65 3.26
N SER A 276 -12.19 -0.65 2.53
CA SER A 276 -12.64 0.53 1.75
C SER A 276 -14.13 0.52 1.35
N PRO A 277 -14.83 1.68 1.30
CA PRO A 277 -16.19 1.81 0.75
C PRO A 277 -16.22 2.01 -0.78
N ASN A 278 -15.06 2.03 -1.44
CA ASN A 278 -14.93 2.04 -2.90
C ASN A 278 -14.14 0.80 -3.35
N ASN A 279 -12.94 0.96 -3.92
CA ASN A 279 -12.13 -0.15 -4.43
C ASN A 279 -10.92 -0.43 -3.52
N GLY A 280 -10.51 -1.70 -3.42
CA GLY A 280 -9.41 -2.10 -2.55
C GLY A 280 -8.05 -1.60 -3.03
N LEU A 281 -7.48 -2.33 -4.00
CA LEU A 281 -6.16 -2.06 -4.57
C LEU A 281 -6.29 -1.50 -5.99
N VAL A 282 -5.93 -0.23 -6.18
CA VAL A 282 -6.06 0.48 -7.46
C VAL A 282 -4.70 0.89 -8.00
N GLY A 283 -4.43 0.57 -9.26
CA GLY A 283 -3.27 1.09 -9.99
C GLY A 283 -3.71 1.45 -11.39
N LYS A 284 -3.74 2.76 -11.74
CA LYS A 284 -4.27 3.24 -13.02
C LYS A 284 -3.66 2.44 -14.19
N ASP A 285 -2.34 2.37 -14.24
CA ASP A 285 -1.62 1.73 -15.35
C ASP A 285 -1.50 0.22 -15.15
N LYS A 286 -1.24 -0.23 -13.91
CA LYS A 286 -1.12 -1.66 -13.59
C LYS A 286 -1.35 -1.94 -12.11
N VAL A 287 -1.97 -3.09 -11.80
CA VAL A 287 -1.80 -3.75 -10.49
C VAL A 287 -1.06 -5.07 -10.69
N ALA A 288 -0.05 -5.34 -9.87
CA ALA A 288 0.74 -6.57 -9.90
C ALA A 288 0.85 -7.19 -8.50
N ILE A 289 0.38 -8.42 -8.31
CA ILE A 289 0.51 -9.17 -7.06
C ILE A 289 1.39 -10.39 -7.33
N GLU A 290 2.57 -10.42 -6.70
CA GLU A 290 3.60 -11.43 -6.92
C GLU A 290 3.70 -12.40 -5.73
N ALA A 291 3.45 -11.91 -4.51
CA ALA A 291 3.32 -12.72 -3.30
C ALA A 291 2.62 -11.95 -2.17
N GLY A 292 2.27 -12.64 -1.09
CA GLY A 292 1.72 -12.07 0.15
C GLY A 292 0.52 -12.84 0.71
N GLN A 293 0.18 -12.55 1.96
CA GLN A 293 -1.09 -12.92 2.61
C GLN A 293 -2.00 -11.68 2.58
N ILE A 294 -2.99 -11.66 1.70
CA ILE A 294 -3.76 -10.44 1.40
C ILE A 294 -5.24 -10.65 1.76
N THR A 295 -5.85 -9.67 2.39
CA THR A 295 -7.29 -9.61 2.67
C THR A 295 -7.83 -8.27 2.17
N ILE A 296 -8.84 -8.30 1.30
CA ILE A 296 -9.44 -7.10 0.71
C ILE A 296 -10.94 -7.08 0.99
N ASN A 297 -11.40 -6.07 1.73
CA ASN A 297 -12.81 -5.73 1.90
C ASN A 297 -13.09 -4.42 1.16
N ALA A 298 -13.82 -4.50 0.05
CA ALA A 298 -14.12 -3.36 -0.82
C ALA A 298 -15.61 -3.36 -1.17
N SER A 299 -16.32 -2.24 -0.97
CA SER A 299 -17.73 -2.13 -1.37
C SER A 299 -17.94 -1.99 -2.90
N ARG A 300 -16.86 -2.01 -3.69
CA ARG A 300 -16.84 -2.22 -5.14
C ARG A 300 -15.75 -3.23 -5.51
N ASP A 301 -14.82 -2.87 -6.40
CA ASP A 301 -13.84 -3.80 -6.95
C ASP A 301 -12.69 -4.04 -5.97
N ALA A 302 -12.32 -5.30 -5.74
CA ALA A 302 -11.20 -5.59 -4.83
C ALA A 302 -9.84 -5.24 -5.45
N ILE A 303 -9.63 -5.54 -6.72
CA ILE A 303 -8.39 -5.23 -7.47
C ILE A 303 -8.76 -4.55 -8.78
N LYS A 304 -8.25 -3.34 -9.04
CA LYS A 304 -8.67 -2.51 -10.18
C LYS A 304 -7.53 -1.82 -10.94
N ALA A 305 -7.50 -2.00 -12.26
CA ALA A 305 -6.73 -1.16 -13.19
C ALA A 305 -7.65 -0.34 -14.09
N THR A 306 -7.25 0.90 -14.47
CA THR A 306 -8.19 1.90 -15.03
C THR A 306 -7.68 2.68 -16.24
N ASN A 307 -6.51 2.37 -16.81
CA ASN A 307 -6.03 3.07 -18.00
C ASN A 307 -6.64 2.48 -19.28
N GLU A 308 -7.48 3.26 -19.93
CA GLU A 308 -8.11 2.97 -21.23
C GLU A 308 -7.45 3.69 -22.42
N SER A 309 -6.51 4.59 -22.14
CA SER A 309 -5.95 5.56 -23.10
C SER A 309 -4.58 5.19 -23.67
N GLU A 310 -3.85 4.28 -23.02
CA GLU A 310 -2.46 3.98 -23.33
C GLU A 310 -2.26 2.47 -23.55
N ALA A 311 -1.69 2.09 -24.70
CA ALA A 311 -1.49 0.69 -25.07
C ALA A 311 -0.58 -0.05 -24.07
N GLY A 312 -0.95 -1.29 -23.69
CA GLY A 312 -0.21 -2.10 -22.72
C GLY A 312 -0.39 -1.68 -21.25
N LYS A 313 -1.27 -0.72 -20.97
CA LYS A 313 -1.67 -0.29 -19.62
C LYS A 313 -3.14 -0.65 -19.35
N GLY A 314 -3.59 -0.48 -18.11
CA GLY A 314 -4.90 -0.93 -17.64
C GLY A 314 -4.93 -2.43 -17.40
N VAL A 315 -3.84 -2.98 -16.82
CA VAL A 315 -3.58 -4.42 -16.68
C VAL A 315 -3.61 -4.85 -15.21
N VAL A 316 -4.17 -6.02 -14.91
CA VAL A 316 -3.97 -6.70 -13.61
C VAL A 316 -3.23 -8.01 -13.81
N LEU A 317 -2.12 -8.18 -13.08
CA LEU A 317 -1.34 -9.41 -12.99
C LEU A 317 -1.42 -9.94 -11.55
N VAL A 318 -1.80 -11.22 -11.38
CA VAL A 318 -1.63 -11.96 -10.13
C VAL A 318 -0.84 -13.22 -10.45
N THR A 319 0.34 -13.36 -9.88
CA THR A 319 1.31 -14.43 -10.20
C THR A 319 1.75 -15.22 -8.96
N GLY A 320 1.05 -15.00 -7.84
CA GLY A 320 1.33 -15.65 -6.56
C GLY A 320 0.51 -15.04 -5.42
N GLY A 321 0.75 -15.55 -4.22
CA GLY A 321 0.07 -15.11 -2.99
C GLY A 321 -1.25 -15.82 -2.71
N ASN A 322 -1.76 -15.54 -1.51
CA ASN A 322 -2.98 -16.10 -0.94
C ASN A 322 -3.90 -14.93 -0.55
N ILE A 323 -5.03 -14.81 -1.25
CA ILE A 323 -5.84 -13.59 -1.29
C ILE A 323 -7.28 -13.92 -0.87
N ASN A 324 -7.74 -13.32 0.22
CA ASN A 324 -9.13 -13.35 0.64
C ASN A 324 -9.81 -12.07 0.15
N VAL A 325 -10.93 -12.20 -0.56
CA VAL A 325 -11.67 -11.07 -1.13
C VAL A 325 -13.11 -11.07 -0.64
N ASN A 326 -13.57 -9.88 -0.26
CA ASN A 326 -14.98 -9.54 -0.13
C ASN A 326 -15.24 -8.26 -0.94
N ALA A 327 -15.76 -8.42 -2.16
CA ALA A 327 -16.03 -7.35 -3.12
C ALA A 327 -17.53 -7.06 -3.20
N GLY A 328 -17.91 -5.79 -3.24
CA GLY A 328 -19.29 -5.37 -3.55
C GLY A 328 -19.60 -5.34 -5.05
N ASP A 329 -18.58 -5.45 -5.90
CA ASP A 329 -18.71 -5.51 -7.36
C ASP A 329 -17.78 -6.62 -7.92
N ASP A 330 -16.72 -6.32 -8.67
CA ASP A 330 -15.82 -7.34 -9.23
C ASP A 330 -14.68 -7.76 -8.29
N VAL A 331 -14.25 -9.03 -8.37
CA VAL A 331 -13.01 -9.49 -7.69
C VAL A 331 -11.78 -8.83 -8.34
N ILE A 332 -11.78 -8.78 -9.68
CA ILE A 332 -10.73 -8.13 -10.47
C ILE A 332 -11.39 -7.38 -11.63
N GLN A 333 -11.06 -6.11 -11.79
CA GLN A 333 -11.49 -5.24 -12.88
C GLN A 333 -10.25 -4.68 -13.61
N ALA A 334 -10.21 -4.78 -14.92
CA ALA A 334 -9.12 -4.23 -15.75
C ALA A 334 -9.65 -3.76 -17.11
N ILE A 335 -8.81 -3.07 -17.89
CA ILE A 335 -9.19 -2.62 -19.24
C ILE A 335 -8.61 -3.52 -20.32
N SER A 336 -7.30 -3.75 -20.31
CA SER A 336 -6.57 -4.39 -21.40
C SER A 336 -6.27 -5.87 -21.17
N GLU A 337 -5.95 -6.26 -19.93
CA GLU A 337 -5.58 -7.64 -19.59
C GLU A 337 -5.82 -7.94 -18.10
N ILE A 338 -6.38 -9.12 -17.83
CA ILE A 338 -6.27 -9.83 -16.55
C ILE A 338 -5.47 -11.11 -16.79
N THR A 339 -4.36 -11.30 -16.08
CA THR A 339 -3.63 -12.58 -16.04
C THR A 339 -3.46 -13.03 -14.59
N VAL A 340 -3.95 -14.23 -14.26
CA VAL A 340 -4.01 -14.80 -12.91
C VAL A 340 -3.50 -16.24 -12.94
N ASN A 341 -2.32 -16.47 -12.35
CA ASN A 341 -1.66 -17.76 -12.26
C ASN A 341 -0.97 -17.97 -10.90
N ASN A 342 -0.65 -19.23 -10.57
CA ASN A 342 0.15 -19.63 -9.40
C ASN A 342 -0.33 -19.11 -8.02
N CYS A 343 -1.60 -18.72 -7.88
CA CYS A 343 -2.15 -18.05 -6.69
C CYS A 343 -3.41 -18.75 -6.14
N SER A 344 -3.82 -18.37 -4.92
CA SER A 344 -5.07 -18.83 -4.31
C SER A 344 -5.94 -17.63 -3.94
N ILE A 345 -6.99 -17.34 -4.72
CA ILE A 345 -7.97 -16.29 -4.43
C ILE A 345 -9.30 -16.91 -3.95
N SER A 346 -9.63 -16.71 -2.68
CA SER A 346 -10.93 -17.08 -2.09
C SER A 346 -11.82 -15.84 -2.00
N ALA A 347 -12.90 -15.80 -2.79
CA ALA A 347 -13.66 -14.57 -3.01
C ALA A 347 -15.16 -14.66 -2.73
N LYS A 348 -15.69 -13.69 -1.97
CA LYS A 348 -17.09 -13.26 -1.98
C LYS A 348 -17.20 -12.04 -2.91
N PHE A 349 -18.21 -12.03 -3.76
CA PHE A 349 -18.44 -10.96 -4.73
C PHE A 349 -19.87 -10.97 -5.28
N GLU A 350 -20.41 -9.80 -5.64
CA GLU A 350 -21.71 -9.67 -6.30
C GLU A 350 -21.59 -9.63 -7.83
N GLY A 351 -20.53 -8.99 -8.37
CA GLY A 351 -20.24 -8.87 -9.80
C GLY A 351 -19.56 -10.12 -10.40
N LYS A 352 -18.43 -9.94 -11.10
CA LYS A 352 -17.69 -11.01 -11.80
C LYS A 352 -16.43 -11.43 -11.04
N LYS A 353 -15.98 -12.68 -11.30
CA LYS A 353 -14.66 -13.17 -10.86
C LYS A 353 -13.48 -12.44 -11.51
N ALA A 354 -13.71 -11.89 -12.70
CA ALA A 354 -12.78 -11.14 -13.52
C ALA A 354 -13.62 -10.37 -14.55
N ASN A 355 -13.40 -9.06 -14.66
CA ASN A 355 -14.08 -8.18 -15.60
C ASN A 355 -13.02 -7.43 -16.39
N CYS A 356 -13.03 -7.57 -17.72
CA CYS A 356 -12.07 -6.94 -18.60
C CYS A 356 -12.69 -6.74 -19.98
N THR A 357 -12.30 -5.67 -20.66
CA THR A 357 -12.66 -5.42 -22.07
C THR A 357 -11.71 -6.15 -23.02
N GLY A 358 -10.45 -6.34 -22.60
CA GLY A 358 -9.43 -7.09 -23.33
C GLY A 358 -9.27 -8.54 -22.87
N ALA A 359 -8.02 -8.99 -22.73
CA ALA A 359 -7.70 -10.40 -22.46
C ALA A 359 -8.01 -10.82 -21.01
N VAL A 360 -8.42 -12.07 -20.82
CA VAL A 360 -8.65 -12.68 -19.50
C VAL A 360 -8.07 -14.09 -19.47
N ASN A 361 -6.89 -14.22 -18.87
CA ASN A 361 -6.20 -15.49 -18.64
C ASN A 361 -6.30 -15.80 -17.13
N VAL A 362 -7.08 -16.80 -16.73
CA VAL A 362 -7.23 -17.19 -15.32
C VAL A 362 -7.08 -18.71 -15.23
N ASP A 363 -5.98 -19.15 -14.61
CA ASP A 363 -5.72 -20.57 -14.39
C ASP A 363 -6.85 -21.24 -13.56
N GLU A 364 -7.06 -22.53 -13.80
CA GLU A 364 -8.09 -23.29 -13.09
C GLU A 364 -7.78 -23.36 -11.58
N GLY A 365 -8.82 -23.22 -10.74
CA GLY A 365 -8.71 -23.17 -9.29
C GLY A 365 -8.24 -21.83 -8.68
N CYS A 366 -7.51 -20.99 -9.44
CA CYS A 366 -6.92 -19.74 -8.90
C CYS A 366 -7.94 -18.75 -8.32
N ILE A 367 -9.19 -18.73 -8.80
CA ILE A 367 -10.27 -17.92 -8.22
C ILE A 367 -11.46 -18.81 -7.84
N THR A 368 -11.64 -19.04 -6.55
CA THR A 368 -12.72 -19.86 -5.98
C THR A 368 -13.75 -18.96 -5.31
N LYS A 369 -15.03 -19.07 -5.71
CA LYS A 369 -16.12 -18.35 -5.04
C LYS A 369 -16.52 -19.08 -3.75
N ILE A 370 -16.42 -18.38 -2.63
CA ILE A 370 -16.86 -18.87 -1.31
C ILE A 370 -18.25 -18.33 -0.96
N LYS A 371 -18.98 -19.06 -0.10
CA LYS A 371 -20.33 -18.71 0.37
C LYS A 371 -20.25 -17.79 1.59
#